data_AF-A0A1Y0G6Y9-F1
#
_entry.id   AF-A0A1Y0G6Y9-F1
#
_cell.length_a   1.000
_cell.length_b   1.000
_cell.length_c   1.000
_cell.angle_alpha   90.00
_cell.angle_beta   90.00
_cell.angle_gamma   90.00
#
_symmetry.space_group_name_H-M   'P 1'
#
loop_
_entity.id
_entity.type
_entity.pdbx_description
1 polymer ?
#
loop_
_entity_poly.entity_id
_entity_poly.type
_entity_poly.pdbx_seq_one_letter_code
_entity_poly.pdbx_strand_id
1 'polypeptide(L)'
;MSDAWKNLNLEGDGLQAANLKLVQQMKKRRQAYILLAFFPLGLHRDYLEDVRGAWLYRIASIIAVAGFWLGYLWPALTLVALITGFALYDIRWIEDKVTAINKALRIQAYKAKPSVPMPKDFRGRYTDEGLDDYLKLKEQERGGHVAPGKDPALNSRSRAPSFAEQEAMLKALSKSKSDSSSD
;
A
#
# COMPACT_ATOMS: atom_id res chain seq x y z
N MET A 1 -23.21 -37.11 1.57
CA MET A 1 -22.21 -36.11 1.11
C MET A 1 -22.79 -34.74 1.42
N SER A 2 -22.09 -33.93 2.22
CA SER A 2 -22.64 -32.70 2.79
C SER A 2 -22.86 -31.62 1.72
N ASP A 3 -24.04 -31.00 1.74
CA ASP A 3 -24.42 -29.84 0.89
C ASP A 3 -23.61 -28.55 1.20
N ALA A 4 -22.51 -28.65 1.95
CA ALA A 4 -21.63 -27.53 2.28
C ALA A 4 -21.00 -26.88 1.04
N TRP A 5 -20.90 -27.62 -0.08
CA TRP A 5 -20.40 -27.09 -1.35
C TRP A 5 -21.41 -26.20 -2.08
N LYS A 6 -22.72 -26.31 -1.81
CA LYS A 6 -23.76 -25.47 -2.43
C LYS A 6 -23.84 -24.07 -1.82
N ASN A 7 -23.36 -23.92 -0.58
CA ASN A 7 -23.23 -22.64 0.11
C ASN A 7 -21.83 -22.02 -0.01
N LEU A 8 -20.91 -22.69 -0.70
CA LEU A 8 -19.67 -22.07 -1.14
C LEU A 8 -20.03 -21.15 -2.31
N ASN A 9 -20.15 -19.85 -2.01
CA ASN A 9 -20.18 -18.82 -3.03
C ASN A 9 -18.88 -18.93 -3.84
N LEU A 10 -18.95 -19.64 -4.97
CA LEU A 10 -17.93 -19.65 -6.02
C LEU A 10 -17.91 -18.29 -6.75
N GLU A 11 -18.91 -17.44 -6.49
CA GLU A 11 -18.78 -15.99 -6.53
C GLU A 11 -17.86 -15.53 -5.39
N GLY A 12 -16.59 -15.89 -5.49
CA GLY A 12 -15.56 -15.15 -4.82
C GLY A 12 -15.68 -13.71 -5.31
N ASP A 13 -16.15 -12.81 -4.44
CA ASP A 13 -15.81 -11.40 -4.52
C ASP A 13 -14.29 -11.36 -4.29
N GLY A 14 -13.55 -11.69 -5.35
CA GLY A 14 -12.18 -12.16 -5.26
C GLY A 14 -11.30 -11.08 -4.67
N LEU A 15 -10.10 -11.47 -4.23
CA LEU A 15 -9.08 -10.49 -3.82
C LEU A 15 -8.91 -9.39 -4.89
N GLN A 16 -9.14 -9.73 -6.16
CA GLN A 16 -9.15 -8.82 -7.30
C GLN A 16 -10.34 -7.83 -7.29
N ALA A 17 -11.57 -8.27 -7.02
CA ALA A 17 -12.75 -7.39 -6.95
C ALA A 17 -12.65 -6.42 -5.75
N ALA A 18 -12.21 -6.92 -4.60
CA ALA A 18 -11.92 -6.08 -3.43
C ALA A 18 -10.80 -5.06 -3.70
N ASN A 19 -9.74 -5.47 -4.41
CA ASN A 19 -8.68 -4.56 -4.84
C ASN A 19 -9.17 -3.52 -5.86
N LEU A 20 -10.04 -3.89 -6.81
CA LEU A 20 -10.63 -2.95 -7.75
C LEU A 20 -11.48 -1.89 -7.03
N LYS A 21 -12.32 -2.32 -6.09
CA LYS A 21 -13.13 -1.42 -5.26
C LYS A 21 -12.26 -0.48 -4.42
N LEU A 22 -11.17 -0.99 -3.85
CA LEU A 22 -10.20 -0.20 -3.10
C LEU A 22 -9.51 0.86 -3.99
N VAL A 23 -9.04 0.46 -5.18
CA VAL A 23 -8.39 1.38 -6.14
C VAL A 23 -9.36 2.46 -6.62
N GLN A 24 -10.64 2.13 -6.79
CA GLN A 24 -11.66 3.12 -7.15
C GLN A 24 -11.89 4.17 -6.04
N GLN A 25 -11.74 3.79 -4.76
CA GLN A 25 -11.90 4.69 -3.62
C GLN A 25 -10.66 5.54 -3.33
N MET A 26 -9.48 5.12 -3.80
CA MET A 26 -8.24 5.84 -3.56
C MET A 26 -8.26 7.23 -4.21
N LYS A 27 -7.77 8.22 -3.45
CA LYS A 27 -7.61 9.59 -3.94
C LYS A 27 -6.43 9.65 -4.91
N LYS A 28 -6.59 10.41 -6.00
CA LYS A 28 -5.61 10.58 -7.08
C LYS A 28 -4.92 11.93 -6.96
N ARG A 29 -3.59 11.92 -6.93
CA ARG A 29 -2.76 13.14 -6.85
C ARG A 29 -3.06 14.14 -7.96
N ARG A 30 -3.14 13.64 -9.21
CA ARG A 30 -3.47 14.48 -10.38
C ARG A 30 -4.79 15.23 -10.22
N GLN A 31 -5.83 14.58 -9.66
CA GLN A 31 -7.12 15.24 -9.43
C GLN A 31 -7.00 16.34 -8.36
N ALA A 32 -6.28 16.08 -7.26
CA ALA A 32 -6.04 17.08 -6.23
C ALA A 32 -5.31 18.32 -6.79
N TYR A 33 -4.29 18.14 -7.65
CA TYR A 33 -3.59 19.26 -8.29
C TYR A 33 -4.46 20.03 -9.30
N ILE A 34 -5.29 19.33 -10.08
CA ILE A 34 -6.25 20.01 -10.97
C ILE A 34 -7.22 20.87 -10.15
N LEU A 35 -7.71 20.37 -9.02
CA LEU A 35 -8.58 21.12 -8.13
C LEU A 35 -7.86 22.28 -7.43
N LEU A 36 -6.56 22.15 -7.16
CA LEU A 36 -5.74 23.22 -6.59
C LEU A 36 -5.61 24.42 -7.55
N ALA A 37 -5.68 24.22 -8.87
CA ALA A 37 -5.73 25.33 -9.81
C ALA A 37 -6.96 26.25 -9.58
N PHE A 38 -8.01 25.71 -8.95
CA PHE A 38 -9.20 26.42 -8.52
C PHE A 38 -9.23 26.60 -6.98
N PHE A 39 -8.07 26.80 -6.35
CA PHE A 39 -7.93 26.96 -4.89
C PHE A 39 -8.88 27.98 -4.25
N PRO A 40 -9.29 29.10 -4.89
CA PRO A 40 -10.21 30.04 -4.25
C PRO A 40 -11.55 29.40 -3.85
N LEU A 41 -11.95 28.34 -4.57
CA LEU A 41 -13.18 27.59 -4.30
C LEU A 41 -13.02 26.54 -3.18
N GLY A 42 -11.77 26.25 -2.76
CA GLY A 42 -11.46 25.26 -1.72
C GLY A 42 -11.69 23.79 -2.15
N LEU A 43 -11.88 23.52 -3.44
CA LEU A 43 -12.27 22.19 -3.94
C LEU A 43 -11.21 21.10 -3.68
N HIS A 44 -9.93 21.47 -3.71
CA HIS A 44 -8.83 20.54 -3.43
C HIS A 44 -8.87 20.01 -1.99
N ARG A 45 -9.32 20.85 -1.04
CA ARG A 45 -9.47 20.47 0.37
C ARG A 45 -10.71 19.64 0.64
N ASP A 46 -11.83 19.98 0.00
CA ASP A 46 -13.05 19.14 0.05
C ASP A 46 -12.79 17.73 -0.50
N TYR A 47 -12.08 17.63 -1.62
CA TYR A 47 -11.71 16.34 -2.21
C TYR A 47 -10.87 15.47 -1.25
N LEU A 48 -10.02 16.11 -0.44
CA LEU A 48 -9.16 15.50 0.57
C LEU A 48 -9.82 15.41 1.96
N GLU A 49 -11.14 15.58 2.03
CA GLU A 49 -11.94 15.41 3.26
C GLU A 49 -11.58 16.41 4.38
N ASP A 50 -11.01 17.57 4.03
CA ASP A 50 -10.77 18.70 4.94
C ASP A 50 -11.80 19.82 4.73
N VAL A 51 -13.00 19.62 5.28
CA VAL A 51 -14.13 20.56 5.16
C VAL A 51 -13.81 21.92 5.78
N ARG A 52 -13.06 21.95 6.89
CA ARG A 52 -12.71 23.20 7.58
C ARG A 52 -11.77 24.04 6.73
N GLY A 53 -10.76 23.40 6.15
CA GLY A 53 -9.84 24.05 5.23
C GLY A 53 -10.53 24.58 3.98
N ALA A 54 -11.48 23.82 3.41
CA ALA A 54 -12.24 24.27 2.24
C ALA A 54 -13.07 25.53 2.51
N TRP A 55 -13.76 25.59 3.66
CA TRP A 55 -14.51 26.79 4.07
C TRP A 55 -13.61 27.99 4.33
N LEU A 56 -12.40 27.79 4.88
CA LEU A 56 -11.44 28.88 5.06
C LEU A 56 -11.06 29.52 3.72
N TYR A 57 -10.78 28.74 2.68
CA TYR A 57 -10.48 29.27 1.34
C TYR A 57 -11.67 30.06 0.77
N ARG A 58 -12.89 29.55 0.91
CA ARG A 58 -14.10 30.21 0.41
C ARG A 58 -14.35 31.54 1.11
N ILE A 59 -14.32 31.55 2.44
CA ILE A 59 -14.54 32.76 3.24
C ILE A 59 -13.45 33.78 2.96
N ALA A 60 -12.18 33.36 2.95
CA ALA A 60 -11.06 34.25 2.67
C ALA A 60 -11.16 34.85 1.25
N SER A 61 -11.57 34.06 0.26
CA SER A 61 -11.78 34.55 -1.11
C SER A 61 -12.94 35.54 -1.20
N ILE A 62 -14.06 35.27 -0.52
CA ILE A 62 -15.20 36.18 -0.45
C ILE A 62 -14.80 37.51 0.21
N ILE A 63 -14.06 37.45 1.33
CA ILE A 63 -13.56 38.65 2.04
C ILE A 63 -12.61 39.45 1.14
N ALA A 64 -11.72 38.77 0.41
CA ALA A 64 -10.79 39.45 -0.51
C ALA A 64 -11.55 40.19 -1.63
N VAL A 65 -12.54 39.55 -2.24
CA VAL A 65 -13.38 40.17 -3.28
C VAL A 65 -14.21 41.32 -2.72
N ALA A 66 -14.86 41.14 -1.57
CA ALA A 66 -15.65 42.18 -0.91
C ALA A 66 -14.78 43.38 -0.52
N GLY A 67 -13.59 43.13 0.04
CA GLY A 67 -12.62 44.17 0.40
C GLY A 67 -12.17 44.98 -0.81
N PHE A 68 -11.91 44.31 -1.94
CA PHE A 68 -11.58 44.98 -3.20
C PHE A 68 -12.73 45.89 -3.68
N TRP A 69 -13.97 45.38 -3.66
CA TRP A 69 -15.16 46.13 -4.04
C TRP A 69 -15.43 47.36 -3.17
N LEU A 70 -15.14 47.27 -1.87
CA LEU A 70 -15.30 48.37 -0.91
C LEU A 70 -14.13 49.37 -0.93
N GLY A 71 -13.14 49.20 -1.81
CA GLY A 71 -12.01 50.11 -1.95
C GLY A 71 -10.83 49.84 -1.01
N TYR A 72 -10.86 48.76 -0.22
CA TYR A 72 -9.75 48.34 0.65
C TYR A 72 -8.69 47.55 -0.14
N LEU A 73 -8.07 48.21 -1.14
CA LEU A 73 -7.15 47.55 -2.06
C LEU A 73 -5.97 46.87 -1.35
N TRP A 74 -5.28 47.57 -0.44
CA TRP A 74 -4.11 47.04 0.26
C TRP A 74 -4.43 45.82 1.13
N PRO A 75 -5.45 45.85 2.01
CA PRO A 75 -5.88 44.66 2.75
C PRO A 75 -6.35 43.50 1.86
N ALA A 76 -7.04 43.79 0.76
CA ALA A 76 -7.47 42.76 -0.17
C ALA A 76 -6.28 42.05 -0.84
N LEU A 77 -5.27 42.83 -1.27
CA LEU A 77 -4.05 42.28 -1.88
C LEU A 77 -3.22 41.47 -0.88
N THR A 78 -3.09 41.92 0.37
CA THR A 78 -2.37 41.14 1.40
C THR A 78 -3.09 39.82 1.67
N LEU A 79 -4.42 39.82 1.71
CA LEU A 79 -5.20 38.60 1.87
C LEU A 79 -5.03 37.65 0.69
N VAL A 80 -5.07 38.15 -0.55
CA VAL A 80 -4.80 37.34 -1.76
C VAL A 80 -3.40 36.73 -1.72
N ALA A 81 -2.39 37.50 -1.32
CA ALA A 81 -1.02 37.01 -1.18
C ALA A 81 -0.93 35.89 -0.14
N LEU A 82 -1.60 36.04 1.00
CA LEU A 82 -1.66 34.99 2.03
C LEU A 82 -2.35 33.72 1.53
N ILE A 83 -3.52 33.83 0.89
CA ILE A 83 -4.23 32.67 0.34
C ILE A 83 -3.36 31.96 -0.70
N THR A 84 -2.68 32.71 -1.57
CA THR A 84 -1.75 32.16 -2.57
C THR A 84 -0.56 31.45 -1.92
N GLY A 85 0.02 32.04 -0.86
CA GLY A 85 1.09 31.39 -0.08
C GLY A 85 0.64 30.06 0.53
N PHE A 86 -0.58 30.01 1.08
CA PHE A 86 -1.18 28.76 1.55
C PHE A 86 -1.44 27.75 0.43
N ALA A 87 -1.86 28.21 -0.76
CA ALA A 87 -2.05 27.32 -1.91
C ALA A 87 -0.73 26.70 -2.40
N LEU A 88 0.38 27.43 -2.31
CA LEU A 88 1.72 26.90 -2.59
C LEU A 88 2.17 25.88 -1.54
N TYR A 89 1.92 26.17 -0.25
CA TYR A 89 2.14 25.20 0.81
C TYR A 89 1.31 23.92 0.60
N ASP A 90 0.08 24.07 0.08
CA ASP A 90 -0.82 22.96 -0.17
C ASP A 90 -0.26 21.95 -1.19
N ILE A 91 0.70 22.32 -2.05
CA ILE A 91 1.40 21.38 -2.95
C ILE A 91 2.08 20.26 -2.14
N ARG A 92 2.84 20.62 -1.10
CA ARG A 92 3.50 19.67 -0.20
C ARG A 92 2.49 18.89 0.62
N TRP A 93 1.46 19.57 1.12
CA TRP A 93 0.42 19.01 1.97
C TRP A 93 -0.46 17.97 1.25
N ILE A 94 -0.78 18.18 -0.03
CA ILE A 94 -1.56 17.25 -0.86
C ILE A 94 -0.89 15.87 -0.91
N GLU A 95 0.43 15.82 -1.11
CA GLU A 95 1.18 14.56 -1.17
C GLU A 95 1.05 13.75 0.12
N ASP A 96 1.25 14.42 1.26
CA ASP A 96 1.18 13.81 2.58
C ASP A 96 -0.26 13.35 2.88
N LYS A 97 -1.27 14.17 2.54
CA LYS A 97 -2.69 13.84 2.78
C LYS A 97 -3.22 12.73 1.90
N VAL A 98 -2.93 12.73 0.61
CA VAL A 98 -3.31 11.64 -0.30
C VAL A 98 -2.71 10.32 0.20
N THR A 99 -1.45 10.35 0.65
CA THR A 99 -0.78 9.17 1.20
C THR A 99 -1.46 8.68 2.48
N ALA A 100 -1.79 9.60 3.40
CA ALA A 100 -2.48 9.27 4.64
C ALA A 100 -3.88 8.67 4.40
N ILE A 101 -4.69 9.29 3.54
CA ILE A 101 -6.05 8.82 3.20
C ILE A 101 -5.98 7.44 2.54
N ASN A 102 -5.11 7.28 1.54
CA ASN A 102 -4.97 6.00 0.84
C ASN A 102 -4.44 4.88 1.76
N LYS A 103 -3.58 5.22 2.72
CA LYS A 103 -3.13 4.28 3.76
C LYS A 103 -4.30 3.89 4.68
N ALA A 104 -5.12 4.84 5.10
CA ALA A 104 -6.29 4.59 5.93
C ALA A 104 -7.32 3.68 5.21
N LEU A 105 -7.60 3.95 3.93
CA LEU A 105 -8.49 3.12 3.10
C LEU A 105 -8.00 1.68 2.99
N ARG A 106 -6.70 1.46 2.77
CA ARG A 106 -6.11 0.11 2.78
C ARG A 106 -6.33 -0.59 4.11
N ILE A 107 -6.02 0.08 5.22
CA ILE A 107 -6.20 -0.50 6.56
C ILE A 107 -7.67 -0.86 6.80
N GLN A 108 -8.60 0.01 6.42
CA GLN A 108 -10.03 -0.24 6.57
C GLN A 108 -10.49 -1.44 5.73
N ALA A 109 -10.04 -1.54 4.48
CA ALA A 109 -10.39 -2.67 3.60
C ALA A 109 -9.90 -4.03 4.15
N TYR A 110 -8.72 -4.08 4.78
CA TYR A 110 -8.20 -5.31 5.38
C TYR A 110 -8.79 -5.61 6.76
N LYS A 111 -9.15 -4.59 7.56
CA LYS A 111 -9.79 -4.77 8.87
C LYS A 111 -11.28 -5.12 8.77
N ALA A 112 -11.97 -4.66 7.73
CA ALA A 112 -13.40 -4.89 7.54
C ALA A 112 -13.76 -6.29 7.03
N LYS A 113 -12.77 -7.12 6.66
CA LYS A 113 -13.04 -8.53 6.35
C LYS A 113 -13.45 -9.23 7.65
N PRO A 114 -14.66 -9.81 7.75
CA PRO A 114 -14.97 -10.71 8.84
C PRO A 114 -13.90 -11.81 8.81
N SER A 115 -13.19 -11.98 9.92
CA SER A 115 -12.33 -13.14 10.11
C SER A 115 -13.23 -14.34 9.87
N VAL A 116 -13.05 -15.03 8.74
CA VAL A 116 -13.54 -16.39 8.60
C VAL A 116 -13.05 -17.08 9.87
N PRO A 117 -13.95 -17.62 10.72
CA PRO A 117 -13.54 -18.19 11.99
C PRO A 117 -12.43 -19.18 11.67
N MET A 118 -11.26 -18.90 12.22
CA MET A 118 -10.08 -19.72 12.05
C MET A 118 -10.50 -21.17 12.32
N PRO A 119 -10.24 -22.12 11.40
CA PRO A 119 -10.61 -23.51 11.62
C PRO A 119 -10.15 -23.91 13.02
N LYS A 120 -10.99 -24.58 13.81
CA LYS A 120 -10.71 -24.87 15.23
C LYS A 120 -9.36 -25.57 15.46
N ASP A 121 -8.85 -26.24 14.43
CA ASP A 121 -7.58 -26.97 14.41
C ASP A 121 -6.48 -26.29 13.58
N PHE A 122 -6.67 -25.04 13.16
CA PHE A 122 -5.64 -24.29 12.44
C PHE A 122 -4.52 -23.91 13.41
N ARG A 123 -3.52 -24.78 13.53
CA ARG A 123 -2.22 -24.40 14.09
C ARG A 123 -1.53 -23.55 13.03
N GLY A 124 -1.45 -22.24 13.24
CA GLY A 124 -0.61 -21.39 12.40
C GLY A 124 0.83 -21.95 12.37
N ARG A 125 1.63 -21.59 11.37
CA ARG A 125 3.08 -21.90 11.35
C ARG A 125 3.89 -21.23 12.49
N TYR A 126 3.20 -20.62 13.44
CA TYR A 126 3.74 -20.02 14.64
C TYR A 126 3.01 -20.67 15.82
N THR A 127 3.43 -21.87 16.17
CA THR A 127 3.27 -22.35 17.53
C THR A 127 4.24 -21.54 18.39
N ASP A 128 3.74 -20.94 19.48
CA ASP A 128 4.60 -20.33 20.52
C ASP A 128 5.59 -21.36 21.12
N GLU A 129 5.35 -22.65 20.89
CA GLU A 129 6.33 -23.72 21.03
C GLU A 129 7.45 -23.56 19.98
N GLY A 130 8.61 -23.07 20.44
CA GLY A 130 9.82 -22.92 19.63
C GLY A 130 10.23 -21.48 19.36
N LEU A 131 9.53 -20.47 19.93
CA LEU A 131 9.96 -19.08 19.81
C LEU A 131 11.37 -18.87 20.41
N ASP A 132 11.64 -19.51 21.55
CA ASP A 132 12.97 -19.47 22.20
C ASP A 132 14.04 -20.18 21.36
N ASP A 133 13.70 -21.30 20.72
CA ASP A 133 14.61 -22.03 19.84
C ASP A 133 14.89 -21.25 18.54
N TYR A 134 13.88 -20.56 18.00
CA TYR A 134 14.00 -19.69 16.84
C TYR A 134 14.81 -18.41 17.15
N LEU A 135 14.61 -17.81 18.33
CA LEU A 135 15.41 -16.68 18.80
C LEU A 135 16.86 -17.09 19.02
N LYS A 136 17.12 -18.26 19.62
CA LYS A 136 18.49 -18.82 19.74
C LYS A 136 19.14 -19.06 18.39
N LEU A 137 18.40 -19.60 17.41
CA LEU A 137 18.89 -19.80 16.05
C LEU A 137 19.22 -18.45 15.38
N LYS A 138 18.35 -17.44 15.54
CA LYS A 138 18.56 -16.10 14.99
C LYS A 138 19.68 -15.33 15.67
N GLU A 139 19.86 -15.50 16.97
CA GLU A 139 20.99 -14.95 17.71
C GLU A 139 22.32 -15.58 17.29
N GLN A 140 22.33 -16.89 16.98
CA GLN A 140 23.47 -17.56 16.35
C GLN A 140 23.77 -17.04 14.94
N GLU A 141 22.75 -16.64 14.17
CA GLU A 141 22.91 -16.03 12.84
C GLU A 141 23.33 -14.55 12.90
N ARG A 142 23.12 -13.83 14.01
CA ARG A 142 23.29 -12.38 14.10
C ARG A 142 24.73 -11.91 14.31
N GLY A 143 25.71 -12.82 14.32
CA GLY A 143 27.09 -12.41 14.53
C GLY A 143 28.12 -13.36 13.95
N GLY A 144 28.19 -13.47 12.61
CA GLY A 144 29.40 -13.84 11.84
C GLY A 144 30.22 -15.09 12.21
N HIS A 145 29.82 -15.84 13.23
CA HIS A 145 30.57 -16.91 13.85
C HIS A 145 29.67 -18.14 13.91
N VAL A 146 29.73 -18.93 12.85
CA VAL A 146 29.24 -20.29 12.89
C VAL A 146 30.14 -21.06 13.86
N ALA A 147 29.56 -21.78 14.82
CA ALA A 147 30.33 -22.67 15.69
C ALA A 147 31.10 -23.70 14.84
N PRO A 148 32.39 -23.95 15.12
CA PRO A 148 33.19 -24.87 14.33
C PRO A 148 32.58 -26.28 14.35
N GLY A 149 32.23 -26.79 13.18
CA GLY A 149 31.63 -28.13 12.99
C GLY A 149 30.13 -28.17 12.68
N LYS A 150 29.42 -27.03 12.67
CA LYS A 150 28.01 -26.95 12.22
C LYS A 150 27.85 -25.94 11.09
N ASP A 151 28.65 -26.10 10.05
CA ASP A 151 28.54 -25.26 8.87
C ASP A 151 27.32 -25.71 8.02
N PRO A 152 26.23 -24.93 7.92
CA PRO A 152 25.10 -25.28 7.07
C PRO A 152 25.47 -25.28 5.57
N ALA A 153 26.66 -24.77 5.23
CA ALA A 153 27.22 -24.87 3.89
C ALA A 153 27.50 -26.33 3.45
N LEU A 154 27.68 -27.26 4.39
CA LEU A 154 28.00 -28.67 4.10
C LEU A 154 26.77 -29.59 3.99
N ASN A 155 25.57 -29.14 4.41
CA ASN A 155 24.32 -29.90 4.35
C ASN A 155 23.31 -29.28 3.37
N SER A 156 23.77 -28.96 2.16
CA SER A 156 23.05 -28.23 1.12
C SER A 156 22.07 -29.09 0.31
N ARG A 157 21.08 -29.72 0.97
CA ARG A 157 19.88 -30.24 0.28
C ARG A 157 18.77 -29.20 0.07
N SER A 158 18.94 -27.99 0.61
CA SER A 158 17.92 -26.92 0.60
C SER A 158 18.40 -25.60 -0.01
N ARG A 159 19.53 -25.57 -0.74
CA ARG A 159 19.91 -24.37 -1.51
C ARG A 159 19.08 -24.32 -2.78
N ALA A 160 18.44 -23.17 -3.02
CA ALA A 160 17.92 -22.87 -4.35
C ALA A 160 19.09 -22.89 -5.35
N PRO A 161 18.99 -23.65 -6.45
CA PRO A 161 20.09 -23.82 -7.39
C PRO A 161 20.50 -22.48 -7.98
N SER A 162 21.81 -22.29 -8.16
CA SER A 162 22.36 -21.09 -8.79
C SER A 162 21.96 -21.01 -10.27
N PHE A 163 22.02 -19.82 -10.87
CA PHE A 163 21.68 -19.63 -12.29
C PHE A 163 22.49 -20.55 -13.23
N ALA A 164 23.76 -20.77 -12.92
CA ALA A 164 24.62 -21.69 -13.69
C ALA A 164 24.16 -23.14 -13.60
N GLU A 165 23.69 -23.59 -12.42
CA GLU A 165 23.15 -24.94 -12.24
C GLU A 165 21.78 -25.10 -12.91
N GLN A 166 20.94 -24.05 -12.90
CA GLN A 166 19.66 -24.05 -13.61
C GLN A 166 19.86 -24.15 -15.13
N GLU A 167 20.84 -23.43 -15.69
CA GLU A 167 21.17 -23.48 -17.11
C GLU A 167 21.74 -24.86 -17.51
N ALA A 168 22.62 -25.44 -16.67
CA ALA A 168 23.14 -26.78 -16.88
C ALA A 168 22.03 -27.85 -16.85
N MET A 169 21.06 -27.71 -15.94
CA MET A 169 19.92 -28.63 -15.82
C MET A 169 18.98 -28.53 -17.02
N LEU A 170 18.71 -27.32 -17.51
CA LEU A 170 17.93 -27.10 -18.75
C LEU A 170 18.64 -27.71 -19.97
N LYS A 171 19.96 -27.56 -20.06
CA LYS A 171 20.76 -28.14 -21.14
C LYS A 171 20.72 -29.67 -21.11
N ALA A 172 20.81 -30.27 -19.92
CA ALA A 172 20.70 -31.72 -19.74
C ALA A 172 19.31 -32.26 -20.14
N LEU A 173 18.22 -31.59 -19.74
CA LEU A 173 16.85 -31.95 -20.11
C LEU A 173 16.60 -31.85 -21.63
N SER A 174 17.18 -30.83 -22.28
CA SER A 174 17.06 -30.68 -23.73
C SER A 174 17.75 -31.82 -24.49
N LYS A 175 18.88 -32.32 -23.97
CA LYS A 175 19.66 -33.41 -24.57
C LYS A 175 19.01 -34.78 -24.32
N SER A 176 18.44 -35.01 -23.13
CA SER A 176 17.71 -36.25 -22.87
C SER A 176 16.43 -36.37 -23.70
N LYS A 177 15.80 -35.23 -24.05
CA LYS A 177 14.60 -35.20 -24.88
C LYS A 177 14.89 -35.46 -26.36
N SER A 178 16.06 -35.07 -26.87
CA SER A 178 16.47 -35.42 -28.23
C SER A 178 16.81 -36.90 -28.36
N ASP A 179 17.47 -37.47 -27.35
CA ASP A 179 17.86 -38.89 -27.36
C ASP A 179 16.64 -39.83 -27.19
N SER A 180 15.59 -39.38 -26.49
CA SER A 180 14.32 -40.12 -26.37
C SER A 180 13.38 -40.00 -27.58
N SER A 181 13.78 -39.26 -28.62
CA SER A 181 12.99 -39.05 -29.86
C SER A 181 13.61 -39.71 -31.08
N SER A 182 14.64 -40.52 -30.87
CA SER A 182 15.40 -41.26 -31.89
C SER A 182 15.26 -42.79 -31.80
N ASP A 183 14.29 -43.28 -31.01
CA ASP A 183 13.72 -44.64 -31.09
C ASP A 183 12.31 -44.57 -31.70
#